data_AF-A0A6S7HUU6-F1
#
_entry.id   AF-A0A6S7HUU6-F1
#
_cell.length_a   1.000
_cell.length_b   1.000
_cell.length_c   1.000
_cell.angle_alpha   90.00
_cell.angle_beta   90.00
_cell.angle_gamma   90.00
#
_symmetry.space_group_name_H-M   'P 1'
#
loop_
_entity.id
_entity.type
_entity.pdbx_description
1 polymer ?
#
loop_
_entity_poly.entity_id
_entity_poly.type
_entity_poly.pdbx_seq_one_letter_code
_entity_poly.pdbx_strand_id
1 'polypeptide(L)'
;MNVDLTRGYLFRSTTPNGGIQNVSFTSAAAEARFKIYLKVMGTDEGETLHGFRAGCAITLAITGADLCEIMGHVGWNRRHTAPYYMQLAKVLRPEGVSKHWLIWMLST
;
A
#
# COMPACT_ATOMS: atom_id res chain seq x y z
N MET A 1 1.55 -13.74 -27.49
CA MET A 1 0.42 -12.99 -26.89
C MET A 1 0.70 -11.51 -27.11
N ASN A 2 -0.09 -10.81 -27.93
CA ASN A 2 0.13 -9.40 -28.24
C ASN A 2 -0.91 -8.58 -27.45
N VAL A 3 -0.47 -7.83 -26.44
CA VAL A 3 -1.33 -6.97 -25.64
C VAL A 3 -0.96 -5.53 -25.94
N ASP A 4 -1.91 -4.78 -26.49
CA ASP A 4 -1.74 -3.34 -26.69
C ASP A 4 -1.67 -2.64 -25.33
N LEU A 5 -0.53 -2.03 -25.02
CA LEU A 5 -0.33 -1.29 -23.77
C LEU A 5 -0.79 0.16 -23.85
N THR A 6 -1.09 0.67 -25.05
CA THR A 6 -1.57 2.04 -25.26
C THR A 6 -3.07 2.18 -25.01
N ARG A 7 -3.81 1.07 -24.92
CA ARG A 7 -5.27 1.05 -24.78
C ARG A 7 -5.72 0.04 -23.72
N GLY A 8 -6.82 0.36 -23.01
CA GLY A 8 -7.39 -0.52 -21.99
C GLY A 8 -6.74 -0.37 -20.62
N TYR A 9 -6.98 -1.33 -19.72
CA TYR A 9 -6.52 -1.26 -18.34
C TYR A 9 -5.05 -1.68 -18.20
N LEU A 10 -4.27 -1.00 -17.35
CA LEU A 10 -2.88 -1.36 -17.05
C LEU A 10 -2.79 -2.77 -16.43
N PHE A 11 -3.59 -3.01 -15.38
CA PHE A 11 -3.76 -4.33 -14.78
C PHE A 11 -5.06 -4.94 -15.30
N ARG A 12 -4.90 -6.05 -16.04
CA ARG A 12 -6.00 -6.77 -16.69
C ARG A 12 -6.27 -8.07 -15.96
N SER A 13 -7.55 -8.45 -15.89
CA SER A 13 -7.92 -9.76 -15.36
C SER A 13 -7.58 -10.88 -16.35
N THR A 14 -7.27 -12.05 -15.81
CA THR A 14 -6.98 -13.26 -16.58
C THR A 14 -8.09 -14.28 -16.42
N THR A 15 -8.39 -15.04 -17.47
CA THR A 15 -9.23 -16.24 -17.38
C THR A 15 -8.46 -17.38 -16.69
N PRO A 16 -9.14 -18.44 -16.20
CA PRO A 16 -8.48 -19.59 -15.55
C PRO A 16 -7.44 -20.30 -16.42
N ASN A 17 -7.58 -20.25 -17.75
CA ASN A 17 -6.61 -20.79 -18.71
C ASN A 17 -5.49 -19.79 -19.11
N GLY A 18 -5.37 -18.65 -18.42
CA GLY A 18 -4.31 -17.66 -18.64
C GLY A 18 -4.56 -16.66 -19.78
N GLY A 19 -5.76 -16.63 -20.36
CA GLY A 19 -6.15 -15.61 -21.35
C GLY A 19 -6.30 -14.23 -20.70
N ILE A 20 -5.76 -13.19 -21.34
CA ILE A 20 -5.90 -11.80 -20.87
C ILE A 20 -7.20 -11.22 -21.42
N GLN A 21 -8.01 -10.63 -20.53
CA GLN A 21 -9.25 -9.97 -20.88
C GLN A 21 -9.07 -8.44 -20.81
N ASN A 22 -9.72 -7.68 -21.69
CA ASN A 22 -9.72 -6.22 -21.60
C ASN A 22 -10.72 -5.71 -20.54
N VAL A 23 -10.57 -6.19 -19.31
CA VAL A 23 -11.35 -5.80 -18.13
C VAL A 23 -10.41 -5.50 -16.98
N SER A 24 -10.82 -4.58 -16.10
CA SER A 24 -9.98 -4.16 -14.97
C SER A 24 -9.70 -5.32 -14.02
N PHE A 25 -8.52 -5.26 -13.41
CA PHE A 25 -8.20 -6.05 -12.24
C PHE A 25 -8.99 -5.54 -11.02
N THR A 26 -9.67 -6.45 -10.31
CA THR A 26 -10.57 -6.07 -9.22
C THR A 26 -9.82 -5.78 -7.92
N SER A 27 -10.41 -4.96 -7.04
CA SER A 27 -9.86 -4.69 -5.71
C SER A 27 -9.75 -5.96 -4.87
N ALA A 28 -10.74 -6.86 -4.94
CA ALA A 28 -10.72 -8.14 -4.25
C ALA A 28 -9.57 -9.03 -4.72
N ALA A 29 -9.28 -9.05 -6.03
CA ALA A 29 -8.14 -9.80 -6.55
C ALA A 29 -6.80 -9.17 -6.12
N ALA A 30 -6.72 -7.84 -6.05
CA ALA A 30 -5.55 -7.14 -5.51
C ALA A 30 -5.30 -7.48 -4.04
N GLU A 31 -6.36 -7.49 -3.23
CA GLU A 31 -6.30 -7.81 -1.81
C GLU A 31 -5.92 -9.28 -1.57
N ALA A 32 -6.52 -10.21 -2.33
CA ALA A 32 -6.14 -11.62 -2.28
C ALA A 32 -4.65 -11.82 -2.62
N ARG A 33 -4.15 -11.13 -3.66
CA ARG A 33 -2.74 -11.21 -4.05
C ARG A 33 -1.81 -10.57 -3.02
N PHE A 34 -2.21 -9.46 -2.42
CA PHE A 34 -1.49 -8.83 -1.31
C PHE A 34 -1.35 -9.78 -0.12
N LYS A 35 -2.43 -10.45 0.28
CA LYS A 35 -2.42 -11.46 1.34
C LYS A 35 -1.50 -12.64 1.05
N ILE A 36 -1.41 -13.09 -0.20
CA ILE A 36 -0.46 -14.15 -0.58
C ILE A 36 0.98 -13.71 -0.29
N TYR A 37 1.36 -12.49 -0.67
CA TYR A 37 2.72 -12.01 -0.42
C TYR A 37 3.03 -11.86 1.07
N LEU A 38 2.09 -11.34 1.87
CA LEU A 38 2.26 -11.23 3.32
C LEU A 38 2.46 -12.60 3.97
N LYS A 39 1.70 -13.62 3.55
CA LYS A 39 1.87 -15.01 4.03
C LYS A 39 3.24 -15.58 3.68
N VAL A 40 3.71 -15.35 2.44
CA VAL A 40 5.05 -15.79 2.00
C VAL A 40 6.15 -15.12 2.84
N MET A 41 5.94 -13.87 3.24
CA MET A 41 6.89 -13.13 4.09
C MET A 41 6.75 -13.44 5.59
N GLY A 42 5.72 -14.19 6.00
CA GLY A 42 5.44 -14.47 7.41
C GLY A 42 4.93 -13.26 8.20
N THR A 43 4.30 -12.28 7.52
CA THR A 43 3.86 -11.00 8.10
C THR A 43 2.37 -10.74 7.84
N ASP A 44 1.53 -11.78 7.83
CA ASP A 44 0.07 -11.64 7.70
C ASP A 44 -0.55 -11.58 9.10
N GLU A 45 -0.63 -10.39 9.70
CA GLU A 45 -1.23 -10.11 11.01
C GLU A 45 -2.56 -9.34 10.91
N GLY A 46 -3.08 -9.12 9.69
CA GLY A 46 -4.36 -8.43 9.46
C GLY A 46 -4.26 -7.16 8.61
N GLU A 47 -3.13 -6.97 7.94
CA GLU A 47 -2.81 -5.87 7.05
C GLU A 47 -3.78 -5.83 5.86
N THR A 48 -4.10 -4.62 5.43
CA THR A 48 -5.02 -4.36 4.32
C THR A 48 -4.37 -3.41 3.32
N LEU A 49 -4.88 -3.36 2.08
CA LEU A 49 -4.44 -2.37 1.10
C LEU A 49 -4.60 -0.92 1.60
N HIS A 50 -5.66 -0.67 2.39
CA HIS A 50 -5.88 0.63 3.02
C HIS A 50 -4.82 0.93 4.10
N GLY A 51 -4.46 -0.07 4.91
CA GLY A 51 -3.35 0.01 5.85
C GLY A 51 -2.01 0.28 5.14
N PHE A 52 -1.78 -0.34 3.98
CA PHE A 52 -0.59 -0.09 3.17
C PHE A 52 -0.51 1.37 2.68
N ARG A 53 -1.64 1.95 2.23
CA ARG A 53 -1.72 3.39 1.88
C ARG A 53 -1.43 4.30 3.08
N ALA A 54 -1.92 3.96 4.27
CA ALA A 54 -1.59 4.70 5.49
C ALA A 54 -0.10 4.55 5.86
N GLY A 55 0.48 3.37 5.69
CA GLY A 55 1.91 3.11 5.85
C GLY A 55 2.77 3.99 4.93
N CYS A 56 2.37 4.14 3.66
CA CYS A 56 3.02 5.06 2.73
C CYS A 56 3.00 6.52 3.23
N ALA A 57 1.86 7.00 3.74
CA ALA A 57 1.76 8.34 4.32
C ALA A 57 2.69 8.52 5.53
N ILE A 58 2.79 7.49 6.40
CA ILE A 58 3.69 7.48 7.55
C ILE A 58 5.15 7.52 7.09
N THR A 59 5.54 6.68 6.13
CA THR A 59 6.91 6.68 5.60
C THR A 59 7.28 8.04 5.02
N LEU A 60 6.39 8.65 4.22
CA LEU A 60 6.61 10.00 3.67
C LEU A 60 6.81 11.05 4.76
N ALA A 61 5.99 11.02 5.81
CA ALA A 61 6.12 11.93 6.95
C ALA A 61 7.46 11.74 7.68
N ILE A 62 7.89 10.50 7.88
CA ILE A 62 9.17 10.20 8.54
C ILE A 62 10.36 10.61 7.66
N THR A 63 10.23 10.52 6.34
CA THR A 63 11.25 11.01 5.39
C THR A 63 11.25 12.53 5.22
N GLY A 64 10.36 13.25 5.91
CA GLY A 64 10.34 14.71 5.95
C GLY A 64 9.46 15.40 4.90
N ALA A 65 8.60 14.67 4.18
CA ALA A 65 7.62 15.28 3.29
C ALA A 65 6.63 16.13 4.07
N ASP A 66 6.17 17.25 3.50
CA ASP A 66 5.21 18.11 4.16
C ASP A 66 3.78 17.53 4.09
N LEU A 67 2.89 18.03 4.97
CA LEU A 67 1.52 17.51 5.07
C LEU A 67 0.72 17.63 3.76
N CYS A 68 0.92 18.71 2.99
CA CYS A 68 0.23 18.91 1.72
C CYS A 68 0.75 17.94 0.66
N GLU A 69 2.06 17.73 0.59
CA GLU A 69 2.68 16.73 -0.30
C GLU A 69 2.15 15.32 0.01
N ILE A 70 2.14 14.93 1.28
CA ILE A 70 1.63 13.63 1.72
C ILE A 70 0.16 13.48 1.33
N MET A 71 -0.68 14.45 1.70
CA MET A 71 -2.12 14.42 1.43
C MET A 71 -2.40 14.38 -0.07
N GLY A 72 -1.65 15.13 -0.88
CA GLY A 72 -1.75 15.10 -2.34
C GLY A 72 -1.34 13.74 -2.91
N HIS A 73 -0.21 13.20 -2.45
CA HIS A 73 0.33 11.91 -2.91
C HIS A 73 -0.62 10.75 -2.60
N VAL A 74 -1.11 10.66 -1.36
CA VAL A 74 -2.01 9.58 -0.97
C VAL A 74 -3.46 9.89 -1.30
N GLY A 75 -3.83 11.07 -1.80
CA GLY A 75 -5.20 11.43 -2.18
C GLY A 75 -6.16 11.65 -1.00
N TRP A 76 -5.70 12.29 0.07
CA TRP A 76 -6.55 12.74 1.19
C TRP A 76 -6.94 14.20 1.02
N ASN A 77 -8.25 14.47 1.01
CA ASN A 77 -8.76 15.82 0.77
C ASN A 77 -9.13 16.58 2.06
N ARG A 78 -9.12 15.92 3.22
CA ARG A 78 -9.49 16.52 4.50
C ARG A 78 -8.31 16.46 5.47
N ARG A 79 -7.93 17.62 6.03
CA ARG A 79 -6.76 17.73 6.92
C ARG A 79 -6.85 16.81 8.15
N HIS A 80 -8.05 16.58 8.68
CA HIS A 80 -8.26 15.69 9.83
C HIS A 80 -8.06 14.20 9.51
N THR A 81 -8.04 13.81 8.23
CA THR A 81 -7.78 12.43 7.81
C THR A 81 -6.35 12.01 8.10
N ALA A 82 -5.40 12.93 7.94
CA ALA A 82 -3.98 12.64 8.10
C ALA A 82 -3.60 12.24 9.54
N PRO A 83 -3.91 13.01 10.60
CA PRO A 83 -3.59 12.61 11.96
C PRO A 83 -4.34 11.34 12.42
N TYR A 84 -5.55 11.10 11.90
CA TYR A 84 -6.34 9.90 12.22
C TYR A 84 -5.66 8.61 11.73
N TYR A 85 -5.12 8.61 10.51
CA TYR A 85 -4.49 7.42 9.92
C TYR A 85 -3.00 7.30 10.23
N MET A 86 -2.25 8.41 10.24
CA MET A 86 -0.80 8.32 10.45
C MET A 86 -0.43 8.03 11.90
N GLN A 87 -1.21 8.55 12.86
CA GLN A 87 -0.98 8.37 14.31
C GLN A 87 0.50 8.45 14.70
N LEU A 88 1.25 9.44 14.16
CA LEU A 88 2.72 9.46 14.23
C LEU A 88 3.26 9.34 15.66
N ALA A 89 2.60 9.98 16.64
CA ALA A 89 2.97 9.84 18.05
C ALA A 89 2.85 8.41 18.60
N LYS A 90 1.94 7.59 18.06
CA LYS A 90 1.83 6.17 18.39
C LYS A 90 2.91 5.34 17.69
N VAL A 91 3.16 5.61 16.40
CA VAL A 91 4.14 4.86 15.60
C VAL A 91 5.56 5.10 16.06
N LEU A 92 5.91 6.35 16.40
CA LEU A 92 7.25 6.74 16.82
C LEU A 92 7.56 6.40 18.28
N ARG A 93 6.60 5.84 19.03
CA ARG A 93 6.88 5.39 20.41
C ARG A 93 7.83 4.19 20.38
N PRO A 94 8.82 4.12 21.29
CA PRO A 94 9.74 2.99 21.39
C PRO A 94 9.05 1.62 21.49
N GLU A 95 7.85 1.59 22.07
CA GLU A 95 7.03 0.38 22.24
C GLU A 95 6.08 0.10 21.06
N GLY A 96 5.85 1.09 20.20
CA GLY A 96 4.93 1.02 19.04
C GLY A 96 5.61 0.65 17.73
N VAL A 97 6.94 0.73 17.67
CA VAL A 97 7.73 0.19 16.58
C VAL A 97 7.84 -1.31 16.76
N SER A 98 6.94 -2.09 16.14
CA SER A 98 7.16 -3.54 16.03
C SER A 98 8.56 -3.76 15.45
N LYS A 99 9.35 -4.61 16.11
CA LYS A 99 10.79 -4.84 15.82
C LYS A 99 11.05 -5.19 14.34
N HIS A 100 10.03 -5.59 13.59
CA HIS A 100 10.08 -5.85 12.15
C HIS A 100 10.19 -4.59 11.26
N TRP A 101 9.70 -3.42 11.69
CA TRP A 101 9.74 -2.19 10.86
C TRP A 101 11.12 -1.52 10.85
N LEU A 102 11.92 -1.71 11.90
CA LEU A 102 13.29 -1.17 12.00
C LEU A 102 14.26 -1.78 11.00
N ILE A 103 14.07 -3.05 10.62
CA ILE A 103 14.99 -3.76 9.72
C ILE A 103 14.94 -3.17 8.29
N TRP A 104 13.79 -2.62 7.87
CA TRP A 104 13.64 -2.01 6.54
C TRP A 104 13.99 -0.51 6.49
N MET A 105 13.95 0.22 7.62
CA MET A 105 14.30 1.65 7.67
C MET A 105 15.79 1.95 7.82
N LEU A 106 16.61 0.98 8.26
CA LEU A 106 18.05 1.19 8.53
C LEU A 106 18.98 0.53 7.49
N SER A 107 18.45 0.07 6.35
CA SER A 107 19.22 -0.61 5.30
C SER A 107 19.47 0.25 4.04
N THR A 108 19.42 1.57 4.15
CA THR A 108 19.93 2.53 3.14
C THR A 108 21.11 3.29 3.70
#